data_AF-A0A0M1J4X4-F1
#
_entry.id   AF-A0A0M1J4X4-F1
#
_cell.length_a   1.000
_cell.length_b   1.000
_cell.length_c   1.000
_cell.angle_alpha   90.00
_cell.angle_beta   90.00
_cell.angle_gamma   90.00
#
_symmetry.space_group_name_H-M   'P 1'
#
loop_
_entity.id
_entity.type
_entity.pdbx_description
1 polymer ?
#
loop_
_entity_poly.entity_id
_entity_poly.type
_entity_poly.pdbx_seq_one_letter_code
_entity_poly.pdbx_strand_id
1 'polypeptide(L)'
;LQGSLIDLQNRENITEGKISKAKKAMLDSLPESEMIVFSPKNPKHTITVFTDVECGYCRKLHQEIASFMQEGIKVRYLLFPRAGLNSSSYEQSVSIWCAADRNQALTDAKAGKNIPHSNCDNPVKNHMDIGEMMGVNGTPTIVLEDGKVLPGYVPAARMATYLNGK
;
A
#
# COMPACT_ATOMS: atom_id res chain seq x y z
N LEU A 1 -26.08 9.41 4.80
CA LEU A 1 -26.06 10.41 3.70
C LEU A 1 -24.61 10.55 3.23
N GLN A 2 -24.26 9.99 2.07
CA GLN A 2 -23.00 10.27 1.38
C GLN A 2 -23.28 11.36 0.34
N GLY A 3 -22.58 12.49 0.40
CA GLY A 3 -22.72 13.59 -0.54
C GLY A 3 -21.42 14.37 -0.64
N SER A 4 -21.05 14.80 -1.84
CA SER A 4 -19.88 15.63 -2.10
C SER A 4 -20.27 17.11 -2.19
N LEU A 5 -19.58 17.94 -1.41
CA LEU A 5 -19.56 19.40 -1.60
C LEU A 5 -18.56 19.74 -2.71
N ILE A 6 -19.09 20.33 -3.79
CA ILE A 6 -18.32 20.83 -4.93
C ILE A 6 -18.37 22.36 -4.90
N ASP A 7 -17.21 22.99 -4.84
CA ASP A 7 -17.03 24.41 -5.11
C ASP A 7 -17.20 24.63 -6.62
N LEU A 8 -18.28 25.29 -7.02
CA LEU A 8 -18.59 25.53 -8.43
C LEU A 8 -17.76 26.69 -9.03
N GLN A 9 -17.17 27.54 -8.21
CA GLN A 9 -16.30 28.64 -8.69
C GLN A 9 -14.93 28.10 -9.09
N ASN A 10 -14.35 27.25 -8.24
CA ASN A 10 -13.04 26.65 -8.49
C ASN A 10 -13.11 25.26 -9.16
N ARG A 11 -14.33 24.72 -9.34
CA ARG A 11 -14.61 23.34 -9.78
C ARG A 11 -13.91 22.28 -8.91
N GLU A 12 -13.71 22.59 -7.63
CA GLU A 12 -13.01 21.73 -6.69
C GLU A 12 -13.97 20.94 -5.81
N ASN A 13 -13.69 19.66 -5.62
CA ASN A 13 -14.40 18.86 -4.63
C ASN A 13 -13.73 19.04 -3.25
N ILE A 14 -14.27 19.98 -2.46
CA ILE A 14 -13.77 20.29 -1.11
C ILE A 14 -13.83 19.05 -0.20
N THR A 15 -14.80 18.16 -0.44
CA THR A 15 -14.99 16.94 0.36
C THR A 15 -13.87 15.94 0.09
N GLU A 16 -13.49 15.74 -1.17
CA GLU A 16 -12.35 14.89 -1.53
C GLU A 16 -11.03 15.42 -0.97
N GLY A 17 -10.82 16.74 -0.98
CA GLY A 17 -9.63 17.36 -0.39
C GLY A 17 -9.51 17.11 1.11
N LYS A 18 -10.61 17.24 1.86
CA LYS A 18 -10.65 16.95 3.30
C LYS A 18 -10.46 15.46 3.59
N ILE A 19 -11.09 14.58 2.81
CA ILE A 19 -10.96 13.12 2.95
C ILE A 19 -9.51 12.69 2.69
N SER A 20 -8.87 13.20 1.63
CA SER A 20 -7.49 12.86 1.29
C SER A 20 -6.52 13.30 2.39
N LYS A 21 -6.69 14.50 2.96
CA LYS A 21 -5.91 14.97 4.11
C LYS A 21 -6.08 14.08 5.34
N ALA A 22 -7.31 13.65 5.65
CA ALA A 22 -7.57 12.74 6.77
C ALA A 22 -6.91 11.36 6.57
N LYS A 23 -6.98 10.83 5.35
CA LYS A 23 -6.31 9.58 4.94
C LYS A 23 -4.79 9.69 5.03
N LYS A 24 -4.22 10.83 4.59
CA LYS A 24 -2.80 11.12 4.76
C LYS A 24 -2.41 11.13 6.24
N ALA A 25 -3.17 11.83 7.09
CA ALA A 25 -2.90 11.89 8.52
C ALA A 25 -2.94 10.51 9.21
N MET A 26 -3.86 9.63 8.80
CA MET A 26 -3.86 8.23 9.26
C MET A 26 -2.58 7.49 8.87
N LEU A 27 -2.11 7.64 7.63
CA LEU A 27 -0.84 7.03 7.20
C LEU A 27 0.38 7.65 7.88
N ASP A 28 0.38 8.95 8.11
CA ASP A 28 1.47 9.65 8.80
C ASP A 28 1.57 9.24 10.28
N SER A 29 0.49 8.71 10.86
CA SER A 29 0.50 8.18 12.24
C SER A 29 1.20 6.82 12.36
N LEU A 30 1.40 6.11 11.25
CA LEU A 30 2.16 4.87 11.21
C LEU A 30 3.65 5.16 11.02
N PRO A 31 4.54 4.66 11.90
CA PRO A 31 5.97 4.79 11.68
C PRO A 31 6.40 3.95 10.47
N GLU A 32 7.36 4.44 9.69
CA GLU A 32 7.85 3.71 8.51
C GLU A 32 8.49 2.35 8.87
N SER A 33 8.95 2.18 10.12
CA SER A 33 9.41 0.91 10.68
C SER A 33 8.32 -0.16 10.78
N GLU A 34 7.05 0.23 10.75
CA GLU A 34 5.88 -0.64 10.66
C GLU A 34 5.44 -0.87 9.21
N MET A 35 6.28 -0.57 8.21
CA MET A 35 6.01 -0.83 6.80
C MET A 35 7.12 -1.70 6.17
N ILE A 36 6.81 -2.40 5.08
CA ILE A 36 7.83 -3.06 4.25
C ILE A 36 8.19 -2.10 3.10
N VAL A 37 9.41 -1.57 3.09
CA VAL A 37 9.81 -0.44 2.23
C VAL A 37 10.77 -0.88 1.14
N PHE A 38 10.41 -0.58 -0.11
CA PHE A 38 11.28 -0.69 -1.28
C PHE A 38 11.56 0.73 -1.77
N SER A 39 12.81 1.18 -1.64
CA SER A 39 13.20 2.55 -1.97
C SER A 39 14.42 2.59 -2.88
N PRO A 40 14.43 3.46 -3.91
CA PRO A 40 15.68 3.87 -4.54
C PRO A 40 16.52 4.71 -3.55
N LYS A 41 17.78 4.96 -3.90
CA LYS A 41 18.70 5.79 -3.07
C LYS A 41 18.16 7.20 -2.85
N ASN A 42 17.59 7.82 -3.90
CA ASN A 42 17.05 9.17 -3.88
C ASN A 42 15.60 9.14 -4.41
N PRO A 43 14.60 8.85 -3.57
CA PRO A 43 13.21 8.81 -4.01
C PRO A 43 12.71 10.21 -4.35
N LYS A 44 12.04 10.32 -5.51
CA LYS A 44 11.32 11.53 -5.96
C LYS A 44 9.89 11.55 -5.45
N HIS A 45 9.28 10.37 -5.33
CA HIS A 45 7.88 10.18 -4.93
C HIS A 45 7.77 9.02 -3.96
N THR A 46 6.76 9.06 -3.10
CA THR A 46 6.41 7.98 -2.18
C THR A 46 4.96 7.53 -2.41
N ILE A 47 4.75 6.22 -2.47
CA ILE A 47 3.40 5.64 -2.42
C ILE A 47 3.31 4.62 -1.29
N THR A 48 2.14 4.54 -0.66
CA THR A 48 1.79 3.45 0.25
C THR A 48 0.83 2.50 -0.44
N VAL A 49 1.04 1.20 -0.30
CA VAL A 49 0.26 0.18 -0.98
C VAL A 49 -0.26 -0.83 0.03
N PHE A 50 -1.59 -0.91 0.16
CA PHE A 50 -2.24 -2.04 0.83
C PHE A 50 -2.18 -3.26 -0.08
N THR A 51 -1.52 -4.31 0.37
CA THR A 51 -1.18 -5.48 -0.44
C THR A 51 -1.57 -6.80 0.22
N ASP A 52 -2.01 -7.75 -0.59
CA ASP A 52 -2.32 -9.13 -0.20
C ASP A 52 -1.42 -10.07 -1.02
N VAL A 53 -0.78 -11.03 -0.37
CA VAL A 53 0.17 -11.97 -0.99
C VAL A 53 -0.51 -12.99 -1.91
N GLU A 54 -1.80 -13.26 -1.67
CA GLU A 54 -2.61 -14.14 -2.52
C GLU A 54 -3.26 -13.39 -3.70
N CYS A 55 -3.17 -12.06 -3.74
CA CYS A 55 -3.76 -11.26 -4.83
C CYS A 55 -2.87 -11.24 -6.08
N GLY A 56 -3.40 -11.72 -7.22
CA GLY A 56 -2.68 -11.71 -8.50
C GLY A 56 -2.19 -10.33 -8.96
N TYR A 57 -2.98 -9.27 -8.77
CA TYR A 57 -2.54 -7.91 -9.11
C TYR A 57 -1.50 -7.35 -8.14
N CYS A 58 -1.50 -7.79 -6.87
CA CYS A 58 -0.43 -7.45 -5.92
C CYS A 58 0.89 -8.10 -6.29
N ARG A 59 0.84 -9.34 -6.80
CA ARG A 59 2.01 -10.02 -7.37
C ARG A 59 2.51 -9.29 -8.60
N LYS A 60 1.62 -8.91 -9.52
CA LYS A 60 1.96 -8.11 -10.70
C LYS A 60 2.62 -6.77 -10.36
N LEU A 61 2.07 -6.03 -9.40
CA LEU A 61 2.68 -4.79 -8.92
C LEU A 61 4.11 -5.02 -8.42
N HIS A 62 4.31 -6.08 -7.64
CA HIS A 62 5.62 -6.40 -7.08
C HIS A 62 6.63 -6.93 -8.10
N GLN A 63 6.18 -7.58 -9.16
CA GLN A 63 7.05 -7.94 -10.29
C GLN A 63 7.68 -6.71 -10.94
N GLU A 64 6.99 -5.56 -10.90
CA GLU A 64 7.50 -4.28 -11.38
C GLU A 64 8.21 -3.44 -10.30
N ILE A 65 8.46 -3.97 -9.09
CA ILE A 65 9.01 -3.17 -7.97
C ILE A 65 10.35 -2.50 -8.31
N ALA A 66 11.19 -3.17 -9.10
CA ALA A 66 12.44 -2.60 -9.60
C ALA A 66 12.18 -1.41 -10.55
N SER A 67 11.19 -1.53 -11.43
CA SER A 67 10.79 -0.45 -12.33
C SER A 67 10.23 0.75 -11.56
N PHE A 68 9.43 0.54 -10.51
CA PHE A 68 9.00 1.65 -9.63
C PHE A 68 10.22 2.39 -9.03
N MET A 69 11.20 1.66 -8.50
CA MET A 69 12.40 2.27 -7.93
C MET A 69 13.25 2.99 -9.00
N GLN A 70 13.35 2.45 -10.22
CA GLN A 70 14.04 3.09 -11.35
C GLN A 70 13.39 4.42 -11.74
N GLU A 71 12.06 4.52 -11.66
CA GLU A 71 11.31 5.77 -11.87
C GLU A 71 11.42 6.75 -10.69
N GLY A 72 12.18 6.40 -9.64
CA GLY A 72 12.36 7.23 -8.46
C GLY A 72 11.20 7.12 -7.45
N ILE A 73 10.41 6.06 -7.51
CA ILE A 73 9.24 5.87 -6.62
C ILE A 73 9.62 4.95 -5.46
N LYS A 74 9.49 5.45 -4.23
CA LYS A 74 9.52 4.65 -2.99
C LYS A 74 8.16 4.00 -2.78
N VAL A 75 8.14 2.69 -2.58
CA VAL A 75 6.93 1.90 -2.33
C VAL A 75 6.95 1.38 -0.89
N ARG A 76 5.95 1.75 -0.10
CA ARG A 76 5.75 1.28 1.28
C ARG A 76 4.56 0.33 1.30
N TYR A 77 4.76 -0.93 1.69
CA TYR A 77 3.67 -1.89 1.78
C TYR A 77 3.09 -1.95 3.19
N LEU A 78 1.76 -1.97 3.24
CA LEU A 78 0.96 -2.38 4.40
C LEU A 78 0.26 -3.69 4.04
N LEU A 79 0.32 -4.66 4.94
CA LEU A 79 -0.23 -6.00 4.72
C LEU A 79 -1.74 -5.98 4.97
N PHE A 80 -2.51 -6.38 3.96
CA PHE A 80 -3.97 -6.35 3.97
C PHE A 80 -4.52 -7.69 3.45
N PRO A 81 -4.46 -8.77 4.25
CA PRO A 81 -5.01 -10.07 3.86
C PRO A 81 -6.54 -9.98 3.78
N ARG A 82 -7.08 -9.96 2.56
CA ARG A 82 -8.52 -9.72 2.30
C ARG A 82 -9.44 -10.79 2.87
N ALA A 83 -8.90 -11.98 3.12
CA ALA A 83 -9.62 -13.11 3.71
C ALA A 83 -9.76 -13.00 5.25
N GLY A 84 -9.19 -11.97 5.88
CA GLY A 84 -9.35 -11.69 7.31
C GLY A 84 -8.34 -12.43 8.20
N LEU A 85 -8.46 -12.23 9.52
CA LEU A 85 -7.49 -12.68 10.53
C LEU A 85 -7.33 -14.21 10.63
N ASN A 86 -8.35 -14.98 10.25
CA ASN A 86 -8.34 -16.44 10.35
C ASN A 86 -8.03 -17.12 9.00
N SER A 87 -7.15 -16.52 8.20
CA SER A 87 -6.84 -16.97 6.84
C SER A 87 -5.36 -17.31 6.65
N SER A 88 -5.08 -18.18 5.68
CA SER A 88 -3.71 -18.48 5.22
C SER A 88 -2.95 -17.21 4.81
N SER A 89 -3.64 -16.27 4.13
CA SER A 89 -3.04 -14.99 3.73
C SER A 89 -2.60 -14.16 4.95
N TYR A 90 -3.38 -14.18 6.05
CA TYR A 90 -2.99 -13.51 7.29
C TYR A 90 -1.77 -14.17 7.93
N GLU A 91 -1.78 -15.49 8.10
CA GLU A 91 -0.64 -16.23 8.67
C GLU A 91 0.64 -16.04 7.85
N GLN A 92 0.53 -16.04 6.52
CA GLN A 92 1.65 -15.78 5.62
C GLN A 92 2.13 -14.34 5.73
N SER A 93 1.21 -13.36 5.86
CA SER A 93 1.55 -11.96 6.07
C SER A 93 2.32 -11.74 7.39
N VAL A 94 1.89 -12.40 8.47
CA VAL A 94 2.61 -12.39 9.75
C VAL A 94 3.99 -13.02 9.60
N SER A 95 4.10 -14.17 8.94
CA SER A 95 5.38 -14.85 8.73
C SER A 95 6.37 -14.00 7.92
N ILE A 96 5.88 -13.29 6.89
CA ILE A 96 6.68 -12.33 6.12
C ILE A 96 7.15 -11.17 6.99
N TRP A 97 6.24 -10.62 7.80
CA TRP A 97 6.59 -9.52 8.72
C TRP A 97 7.66 -9.94 9.73
N CYS A 98 7.57 -11.17 10.23
CA CYS A 98 8.49 -11.72 11.22
C CYS A 98 9.80 -12.28 10.62
N ALA A 99 9.99 -12.18 9.31
CA ALA A 99 11.24 -12.58 8.68
C ALA A 99 12.38 -11.60 9.00
N ALA A 100 13.60 -12.12 9.10
CA ALA A 100 14.81 -11.30 9.27
C ALA A 100 14.99 -10.29 8.12
N ASP A 101 14.67 -10.71 6.89
CA ASP A 101 14.58 -9.85 5.72
C ASP A 101 13.14 -9.86 5.18
N ARG A 102 12.36 -8.85 5.59
CA ARG A 102 10.96 -8.67 5.18
C ARG A 102 10.83 -8.42 3.67
N ASN A 103 11.80 -7.74 3.07
CA ASN A 103 11.78 -7.42 1.64
C ASN A 103 11.96 -8.69 0.82
N GLN A 104 12.92 -9.54 1.19
CA GLN A 104 13.13 -10.83 0.55
C GLN A 104 11.94 -11.76 0.78
N ALA A 105 11.43 -11.85 2.01
CA ALA A 105 10.27 -12.70 2.32
C ALA A 105 9.01 -12.29 1.54
N LEU A 106 8.72 -10.98 1.43
CA LEU A 106 7.59 -10.51 0.63
C LEU A 106 7.78 -10.82 -0.86
N THR A 107 9.01 -10.68 -1.37
CA THR A 107 9.35 -10.99 -2.76
C THR A 107 9.16 -12.46 -3.06
N ASP A 108 9.65 -13.34 -2.19
CA ASP A 108 9.51 -14.79 -2.30
C ASP A 108 8.05 -15.23 -2.22
N ALA A 109 7.27 -14.68 -1.28
CA ALA A 109 5.85 -14.97 -1.14
C ALA A 109 5.07 -14.58 -2.40
N LYS A 110 5.33 -13.40 -2.96
CA LYS A 110 4.67 -12.92 -4.19
C LYS A 110 5.14 -13.67 -5.44
N ALA A 111 6.31 -14.32 -5.39
CA ALA A 111 6.77 -15.26 -6.40
C ALA A 111 6.18 -16.68 -6.24
N GLY A 112 5.36 -16.91 -5.21
CA GLY A 112 4.73 -18.20 -4.94
C GLY A 112 5.61 -19.20 -4.20
N LYS A 113 6.74 -18.75 -3.62
CA LYS A 113 7.57 -19.60 -2.76
C LYS A 113 6.91 -19.76 -1.39
N ASN A 114 7.20 -20.90 -0.76
CA ASN A 114 6.78 -21.15 0.61
C ASN A 114 7.58 -20.26 1.58
N ILE A 115 6.89 -19.63 2.53
CA ILE A 115 7.51 -18.85 3.59
C ILE A 115 7.44 -19.68 4.87
N PRO A 116 8.56 -19.94 5.55
CA PRO A 116 8.54 -20.64 6.83
C PRO A 116 7.61 -19.93 7.81
N HIS A 117 6.79 -20.71 8.50
CA HIS A 117 5.89 -20.17 9.50
C HIS A 117 6.70 -19.49 10.61
N SER A 118 6.32 -18.25 10.94
CA SER A 118 6.94 -17.46 12.00
C SER A 118 5.89 -16.56 12.64
N ASN A 119 6.05 -16.28 13.93
CA ASN A 119 5.20 -15.37 14.68
C ASN A 119 6.04 -14.51 15.62
N CYS A 120 5.67 -13.24 15.74
CA CYS A 120 6.33 -12.20 16.49
C CYS A 120 5.34 -11.06 16.75
N ASP A 121 5.70 -10.09 17.58
CA ASP A 121 4.94 -8.86 17.65
C ASP A 121 4.96 -8.15 16.29
N ASN A 122 3.77 -7.87 15.75
CA ASN A 122 3.60 -7.45 14.37
C ASN A 122 2.41 -6.50 14.18
N PRO A 123 2.49 -5.57 13.21
CA PRO A 123 1.45 -4.57 12.94
C PRO A 123 0.40 -5.05 11.94
N VAL A 124 0.36 -6.33 11.53
CA VAL A 124 -0.51 -6.77 10.40
C VAL A 124 -1.99 -6.50 10.69
N LYS A 125 -2.44 -6.73 11.94
CA LYS A 125 -3.81 -6.36 12.32
C LYS A 125 -4.03 -4.83 12.23
N ASN A 126 -3.09 -4.03 12.70
CA ASN A 126 -3.17 -2.57 12.63
C ASN A 126 -3.21 -2.08 11.17
N HIS A 127 -2.45 -2.72 10.27
CA HIS A 127 -2.51 -2.44 8.83
C HIS A 127 -3.91 -2.68 8.26
N MET A 128 -4.56 -3.77 8.66
CA MET A 128 -5.94 -4.08 8.27
C MET A 128 -6.91 -3.03 8.81
N ASP A 129 -6.85 -2.74 10.11
CA ASP A 129 -7.74 -1.76 10.75
C ASP A 129 -7.62 -0.38 10.06
N ILE A 130 -6.41 0.05 9.72
CA ILE A 130 -6.17 1.31 9.00
C ILE A 130 -6.68 1.24 7.56
N GLY A 131 -6.48 0.13 6.85
CA GLY A 131 -7.03 -0.06 5.52
C GLY A 131 -8.56 0.03 5.53
N GLU A 132 -9.22 -0.59 6.50
CA GLU A 132 -10.68 -0.53 6.69
C GLU A 132 -11.16 0.90 6.95
N MET A 133 -10.51 1.63 7.88
CA MET A 133 -10.82 3.05 8.15
C MET A 133 -10.62 3.94 6.91
N MET A 134 -9.65 3.60 6.05
CA MET A 134 -9.40 4.31 4.79
C MET A 134 -10.36 3.89 3.65
N GLY A 135 -11.24 2.91 3.87
CA GLY A 135 -12.19 2.39 2.89
C GLY A 135 -11.54 1.50 1.82
N VAL A 136 -10.46 0.80 2.17
CA VAL A 136 -9.80 -0.18 1.29
C VAL A 136 -10.71 -1.41 1.14
N ASN A 137 -11.33 -1.55 -0.03
CA ASN A 137 -12.23 -2.67 -0.34
C ASN A 137 -11.59 -3.70 -1.30
N GLY A 138 -10.30 -3.55 -1.61
CA GLY A 138 -9.59 -4.42 -2.54
C GLY A 138 -8.09 -4.13 -2.56
N THR A 139 -7.32 -5.08 -3.08
CA THR A 139 -5.86 -4.98 -3.18
C THR A 139 -5.41 -5.23 -4.63
N PRO A 140 -4.35 -4.57 -5.11
CA PRO A 140 -3.63 -3.50 -4.41
C PRO A 140 -4.49 -2.23 -4.33
N THR A 141 -4.37 -1.49 -3.23
CA THR A 141 -4.86 -0.11 -3.16
C THR A 141 -3.69 0.80 -2.88
N ILE A 142 -3.49 1.79 -3.75
CA ILE A 142 -2.36 2.72 -3.70
C ILE A 142 -2.82 4.03 -3.07
N VAL A 143 -2.06 4.56 -2.13
CA VAL A 143 -2.26 5.86 -1.50
C VAL A 143 -1.06 6.73 -1.81
N LEU A 144 -1.32 7.91 -2.34
CA LEU A 144 -0.31 8.88 -2.74
C LEU A 144 0.10 9.77 -1.56
N GLU A 145 1.16 10.58 -1.74
CA GLU A 145 1.68 11.47 -0.69
C GLU A 145 0.65 12.50 -0.19
N ASP A 146 -0.27 12.92 -1.06
CA ASP A 146 -1.37 13.84 -0.72
C ASP A 146 -2.59 13.13 -0.08
N GLY A 147 -2.51 11.80 0.10
CA GLY A 147 -3.58 10.97 0.66
C GLY A 147 -4.65 10.56 -0.36
N LYS A 148 -4.49 10.92 -1.64
CA LYS A 148 -5.37 10.43 -2.71
C LYS A 148 -5.25 8.91 -2.83
N VAL A 149 -6.39 8.24 -2.98
CA VAL A 149 -6.47 6.79 -3.13
C VAL A 149 -6.70 6.42 -4.59
N LEU A 150 -5.84 5.55 -5.11
CA LEU A 150 -5.96 4.91 -6.41
C LEU A 150 -6.26 3.42 -6.19
N PRO A 151 -7.51 2.97 -6.43
CA PRO A 151 -7.83 1.56 -6.33
C PRO A 151 -7.20 0.78 -7.48
N GLY A 152 -6.70 -0.41 -7.17
CA GLY A 152 -6.17 -1.34 -8.16
C GLY A 152 -4.72 -1.07 -8.56
N TYR A 153 -4.28 -1.90 -9.50
CA TYR A 153 -2.92 -1.89 -10.01
C TYR A 153 -2.73 -0.78 -11.07
N VAL A 154 -1.60 -0.08 -10.97
CA VAL A 154 -1.13 0.89 -11.97
C VAL A 154 0.31 0.51 -12.34
N PRO A 155 0.64 0.32 -13.63
CA PRO A 155 2.01 0.04 -14.06
C PRO A 155 3.00 1.14 -13.69
N ALA A 156 4.26 0.79 -13.45
CA ALA A 156 5.30 1.71 -12.96
C ALA A 156 5.42 2.98 -13.82
N ALA A 157 5.54 2.83 -15.15
CA ALA A 157 5.66 3.96 -16.08
C ALA A 157 4.42 4.89 -16.04
N ARG A 158 3.21 4.32 -15.94
CA ARG A 158 1.98 5.12 -15.83
C ARG A 158 1.92 5.85 -14.50
N MET A 159 2.33 5.20 -13.41
CA MET A 159 2.42 5.82 -12.10
C MET A 159 3.42 6.98 -12.10
N ALA A 160 4.59 6.79 -12.71
CA ALA A 160 5.60 7.84 -12.85
C ALA A 160 5.06 9.06 -13.61
N THR A 161 4.42 8.85 -14.76
CA THR A 161 3.77 9.93 -15.52
C THR A 161 2.71 10.64 -14.69
N TYR A 162 1.89 9.89 -13.95
CA TYR A 162 0.86 10.46 -13.09
C TYR A 162 1.44 11.34 -11.97
N LEU A 163 2.51 10.87 -11.32
CA LEU A 163 3.15 11.56 -10.20
C LEU A 163 3.96 12.78 -10.65
N ASN A 164 4.60 12.73 -11.81
CA ASN A 164 5.36 13.86 -12.37
C ASN A 164 4.47 14.98 -12.95
N GLY A 165 3.19 14.69 -13.21
CA GLY A 165 2.22 15.67 -13.72
C GLY A 165 1.46 16.43 -12.64
N LYS A 166 1.75 16.18 -11.36
CA LYS A 166 1.27 16.95 -10.21
C LYS A 166 2.28 18.01 -9.83
#